data_AF-A0A2E7NEC5-F1
#
_entry.id   AF-A0A2E7NEC5-F1
#
_cell.length_a   1.000
_cell.length_b   1.000
_cell.length_c   1.000
_cell.angle_alpha   90.00
_cell.angle_beta   90.00
_cell.angle_gamma   90.00
#
_symmetry.space_group_name_H-M   'P 1'
#
loop_
_entity.id
_entity.type
_entity.pdbx_description
1 polymer ?
#
loop_
_entity_poly.entity_id
_entity_poly.type
_entity_poly.pdbx_seq_one_letter_code
_entity_poly.pdbx_strand_id
1 'polypeptide(L)'
;MSNYQSGRVGIFTALAVAAFFVAIPTSMWLARPPSDVTQAERLGAEIGCTCGTCPHRPIATCGCGFADTMLGRLDTEVAAGRTDDEIMAIFAADYGNSTKIKPGGTGFDLMVWAAPMVLLMVGAVAMGAVISNWRAQSDSGLEKTLIDEQRAMDPEASPSPSSTDPSRYREIVEGELDSFVNEMKHKTE
;
A
#
# COMPACT_ATOMS: atom_id res chain seq x y z
N MET A 1 -13.04 -14.94 21.91
CA MET A 1 -13.44 -13.74 21.14
C MET A 1 -12.27 -13.02 20.43
N SER A 2 -11.07 -13.62 20.27
CA SER A 2 -9.90 -12.91 19.71
C SER A 2 -9.66 -13.10 18.18
N ASN A 3 -10.36 -14.01 17.51
CA ASN A 3 -10.12 -14.30 16.08
C ASN A 3 -10.67 -13.25 15.08
N TYR A 4 -11.29 -12.15 15.55
CA TYR A 4 -11.86 -11.10 14.68
C TYR A 4 -10.89 -9.91 14.43
N GLN A 5 -9.75 -9.84 15.14
CA GLN A 5 -8.83 -8.72 15.02
C GLN A 5 -7.85 -8.82 13.85
N SER A 6 -7.41 -10.02 13.48
CA SER A 6 -6.42 -10.25 12.42
C SER A 6 -6.94 -9.92 11.01
N GLY A 7 -8.22 -10.19 10.72
CA GLY A 7 -8.85 -9.83 9.45
C GLY A 7 -9.04 -8.32 9.27
N ARG A 8 -9.31 -7.59 10.36
CA ARG A 8 -9.52 -6.14 10.32
C ARG A 8 -8.22 -5.39 10.08
N VAL A 9 -7.13 -5.79 10.73
CA VAL A 9 -5.81 -5.16 10.54
C VAL A 9 -5.32 -5.35 9.10
N GLY A 10 -5.52 -6.52 8.50
CA GLY A 10 -5.19 -6.76 7.08
C GLY A 10 -6.01 -5.93 6.09
N ILE A 11 -7.30 -5.71 6.37
CA ILE A 11 -8.17 -4.86 5.54
C ILE A 11 -7.78 -3.38 5.69
N PHE A 12 -7.48 -2.92 6.91
CA PHE A 12 -7.07 -1.53 7.14
C PHE A 12 -5.69 -1.20 6.56
N THR A 13 -4.73 -2.13 6.61
CA THR A 13 -3.43 -1.93 5.94
C THR A 13 -3.57 -1.98 4.42
N ALA A 14 -4.37 -2.90 3.87
CA ALA A 14 -4.65 -2.94 2.43
C ALA A 14 -5.35 -1.66 1.92
N LEU A 15 -6.32 -1.13 2.67
CA LEU A 15 -7.00 0.12 2.33
C LEU A 15 -6.09 1.35 2.47
N ALA A 16 -5.23 1.39 3.49
CA ALA A 16 -4.29 2.49 3.67
C ALA A 16 -3.22 2.53 2.56
N VAL A 17 -2.72 1.37 2.13
CA VAL A 17 -1.76 1.28 1.02
C VAL A 17 -2.43 1.61 -0.31
N ALA A 18 -3.67 1.16 -0.54
CA ALA A 18 -4.44 1.54 -1.73
C ALA A 18 -4.74 3.04 -1.78
N ALA A 19 -5.12 3.65 -0.65
CA ALA A 19 -5.37 5.09 -0.57
C ALA A 19 -4.09 5.92 -0.80
N PHE A 20 -2.95 5.48 -0.27
CA PHE A 20 -1.65 6.13 -0.49
C PHE A 20 -1.20 6.05 -1.96
N PHE A 21 -1.39 4.90 -2.62
CA PHE A 21 -1.06 4.72 -4.04
C PHE A 21 -2.00 5.47 -5.00
N VAL A 22 -3.23 5.81 -4.60
CA VAL A 22 -4.19 6.57 -5.43
C VAL A 22 -4.06 8.08 -5.22
N ALA A 23 -3.81 8.53 -3.99
CA ALA A 23 -3.76 9.96 -3.66
C ALA A 23 -2.45 10.66 -4.09
N ILE A 24 -1.35 9.92 -4.19
CA ILE A 24 -0.03 10.49 -4.52
C ILE A 24 0.15 10.77 -6.01
N PRO A 25 -0.18 9.87 -6.95
CA PRO A 25 -0.01 10.19 -8.36
C PRO A 25 -0.94 11.32 -8.79
N THR A 26 -2.14 11.47 -8.23
CA THR A 26 -3.07 12.54 -8.62
C THR A 26 -2.56 13.95 -8.30
N SER A 27 -1.84 14.14 -7.18
CA SER A 27 -1.27 15.45 -6.83
C SER A 27 -0.01 15.80 -7.65
N MET A 28 0.73 14.80 -8.14
CA MET A 28 1.96 15.02 -8.91
C MET A 28 1.69 15.48 -10.36
N TRP A 29 0.49 15.21 -10.91
CA TRP A 29 0.09 15.66 -12.25
C TRP A 29 -0.39 17.12 -12.32
N LEU A 30 -0.73 17.74 -11.18
CA LEU A 30 -1.17 19.14 -11.12
C LEU A 30 -0.02 20.13 -10.84
N ALA A 31 1.19 19.64 -10.60
CA ALA A 31 2.35 20.48 -10.35
C ALA A 31 2.87 21.11 -11.66
N ARG A 32 2.26 22.22 -12.07
CA ARG A 32 2.77 23.08 -13.14
C ARG A 32 4.07 23.74 -12.65
N PRO A 33 5.22 23.60 -13.35
CA PRO A 33 6.45 24.25 -12.93
C PRO A 33 6.30 25.78 -12.91
N PRO A 34 6.98 26.48 -11.99
CA PRO A 34 6.87 27.93 -11.80
C PRO A 34 7.21 28.72 -13.07
N SER A 35 6.47 29.81 -13.29
CA SER A 35 6.16 30.42 -14.59
C SER A 35 6.98 31.66 -14.95
N ASP A 36 8.29 31.65 -14.75
CA ASP A 36 9.14 32.76 -15.22
C ASP A 36 9.69 32.54 -16.64
N VAL A 37 9.55 31.32 -17.17
CA VAL A 37 9.98 30.93 -18.53
C VAL A 37 8.78 30.66 -19.42
N THR A 38 8.84 31.17 -20.66
CA THR A 38 7.76 30.97 -21.63
C THR A 38 7.59 29.49 -21.96
N GLN A 39 6.37 29.07 -22.33
CA GLN A 39 6.09 27.69 -22.71
C GLN A 39 6.99 27.24 -23.88
N ALA A 40 7.23 28.13 -24.84
CA ALA A 40 8.12 27.89 -25.97
C ALA A 40 9.58 27.70 -25.55
N GLU A 41 10.13 28.50 -24.62
CA GLU A 41 11.49 28.31 -24.11
C GLU A 41 11.67 26.98 -23.38
N ARG A 42 10.69 26.58 -22.56
CA ARG A 42 10.75 25.28 -21.87
C ARG A 42 10.77 24.12 -22.86
N LEU A 43 9.83 24.12 -23.81
CA LEU A 43 9.72 23.05 -24.79
C LEU A 43 10.90 23.04 -25.78
N GLY A 44 11.41 24.21 -26.15
CA GLY A 44 12.60 24.34 -27.00
C GLY A 44 13.88 23.82 -26.35
N ALA A 45 13.93 23.76 -25.02
CA ALA A 45 15.02 23.11 -24.28
C ALA A 45 14.91 21.58 -24.23
N GLU A 46 13.70 21.03 -24.42
CA GLU A 46 13.42 19.59 -24.36
C GLU A 46 13.41 18.91 -25.75
N ILE A 47 13.10 19.68 -26.80
CA ILE A 47 13.14 19.25 -28.20
C ILE A 47 14.57 19.39 -28.73
N GLY A 48 15.15 18.29 -29.18
CA GLY A 48 16.48 18.27 -29.79
C GLY A 48 16.44 18.43 -31.31
N CYS A 49 17.46 19.09 -31.84
CA CYS A 49 17.59 19.40 -33.26
C CYS A 49 18.02 18.17 -34.08
N THR A 50 17.17 17.75 -35.02
CA THR A 50 17.37 16.56 -35.88
C THR A 50 18.04 16.87 -37.23
N CYS A 51 18.75 17.99 -37.36
CA CYS A 51 19.38 18.41 -38.62
C CYS A 51 20.50 17.48 -39.14
N GLY A 52 20.92 16.47 -38.37
CA GLY A 52 21.95 15.49 -38.75
C GLY A 52 23.39 16.01 -38.72
N THR A 53 23.60 17.32 -38.56
CA THR A 53 24.93 17.95 -38.48
C THR A 53 25.36 18.28 -37.05
N CYS A 54 24.40 18.28 -36.13
CA CYS A 54 24.54 18.62 -34.72
C CYS A 54 24.33 17.37 -33.85
N PRO A 55 24.98 17.24 -32.68
CA PRO A 55 24.75 16.14 -31.75
C PRO A 55 23.43 16.31 -30.98
N HIS A 56 22.31 16.44 -31.69
CA HIS A 56 20.96 16.51 -31.14
C HIS A 56 20.79 17.52 -30.00
N ARG A 57 21.37 18.72 -30.14
CA ARG A 57 21.28 19.77 -29.13
C ARG A 57 19.88 20.38 -29.07
N PRO A 58 19.47 20.96 -27.92
CA PRO A 58 18.18 21.63 -27.80
C PRO A 58 17.99 22.71 -28.87
N ILE A 59 16.82 22.75 -29.50
CA ILE A 59 16.51 23.73 -30.54
C ILE A 59 16.61 25.16 -30.03
N ALA A 60 16.33 25.42 -28.74
CA ALA A 60 16.49 26.72 -28.10
C ALA A 60 17.94 27.23 -28.06
N THR A 61 18.93 26.34 -28.21
CA THR A 61 20.36 26.69 -28.15
C THR A 61 21.11 26.43 -29.46
N CYS A 62 20.43 25.84 -30.45
CA CYS A 62 21.03 25.46 -31.71
C CYS A 62 20.84 26.58 -32.74
N GLY A 63 21.91 27.29 -33.09
CA GLY A 63 21.87 28.39 -34.08
C GLY A 63 21.90 27.92 -35.55
N CYS A 64 21.20 26.85 -35.91
CA CYS A 64 21.10 26.40 -37.30
C CYS A 64 19.73 26.73 -37.90
N GLY A 65 19.66 27.02 -39.21
CA GLY A 65 18.40 27.44 -39.85
C GLY A 65 17.27 26.40 -39.76
N PHE A 66 17.61 25.12 -39.55
CA PHE A 66 16.61 24.08 -39.28
C PHE A 66 16.00 24.22 -37.88
N ALA A 67 16.82 24.54 -36.87
CA ALA A 67 16.34 24.82 -35.51
C ALA A 67 15.48 26.10 -35.47
N ASP A 68 15.83 27.14 -36.21
CA ASP A 68 15.02 28.36 -36.31
C ASP A 68 13.63 28.07 -36.89
N THR A 69 13.56 27.21 -37.90
CA THR A 69 12.29 26.78 -38.51
C THR A 69 11.43 25.98 -37.51
N MET A 70 12.05 25.09 -36.73
CA MET A 70 11.36 24.33 -35.68
C MET A 70 10.87 25.22 -34.53
N LEU A 71 11.66 26.23 -34.13
CA LEU A 71 11.26 27.21 -33.13
C LEU A 71 10.06 28.04 -33.59
N GLY A 72 10.06 28.51 -34.84
CA GLY A 72 8.90 29.21 -35.40
C GLY A 72 7.64 28.34 -35.45
N ARG A 73 7.80 27.03 -35.72
CA ARG A 73 6.69 26.08 -35.62
C ARG A 73 6.22 25.90 -34.18
N LEU A 74 7.14 25.77 -33.23
CA LEU A 74 6.84 25.63 -31.81
C LEU A 74 6.03 26.84 -31.29
N ASP A 75 6.46 28.06 -31.62
CA ASP A 75 5.74 29.28 -31.26
C ASP A 75 4.33 29.32 -31.84
N THR A 76 4.14 28.81 -33.06
CA THR A 76 2.82 28.70 -33.69
C THR A 76 1.89 27.78 -32.91
N GLU A 77 2.41 26.64 -32.43
CA GLU A 77 1.62 25.66 -31.66
C GLU A 77 1.33 26.11 -30.23
N VAL A 78 2.27 26.84 -29.62
CA VAL A 78 2.06 27.51 -28.33
C VAL A 78 1.01 28.62 -28.47
N ALA A 79 1.07 29.41 -29.54
CA ALA A 79 0.05 30.43 -29.83
C ALA A 79 -1.33 29.85 -30.11
N ALA A 80 -1.40 28.60 -30.62
CA ALA A 80 -2.65 27.86 -30.79
C ALA A 80 -3.24 27.35 -29.46
N GLY A 81 -2.56 27.55 -28.32
CA GLY A 81 -3.05 27.18 -26.99
C GLY A 81 -2.98 25.68 -26.68
N ARG A 82 -2.16 24.91 -27.42
CA ARG A 82 -1.98 23.48 -27.19
C ARG A 82 -1.22 23.19 -25.89
N THR A 83 -1.47 22.01 -25.33
CA THR A 83 -0.78 21.57 -24.11
C THR A 83 0.64 21.08 -24.42
N ASP A 84 1.51 21.10 -23.42
CA ASP A 84 2.92 20.67 -23.55
C ASP A 84 3.00 19.25 -24.15
N ASP A 85 2.14 18.32 -23.70
CA ASP A 85 2.11 16.95 -24.20
C ASP A 85 1.63 16.83 -25.66
N GLU A 86 0.63 17.63 -26.05
CA GLU A 86 0.10 17.64 -27.42
C GLU A 86 1.14 18.18 -28.39
N ILE A 87 1.82 19.27 -28.03
CA ILE A 87 2.91 19.85 -28.83
C ILE A 87 4.02 18.81 -28.99
N MET A 88 4.45 18.17 -27.90
CA MET A 88 5.51 17.16 -27.96
C MET A 88 5.10 15.92 -28.78
N ALA A 89 3.83 15.53 -28.79
CA ALA A 89 3.32 14.42 -29.59
C ALA A 89 3.35 14.75 -31.09
N ILE A 90 2.97 15.97 -31.47
CA ILE A 90 3.00 16.43 -32.87
C ILE A 90 4.44 16.47 -33.38
N PHE A 91 5.36 17.06 -32.60
CA PHE A 91 6.78 17.08 -32.97
C PHE A 91 7.41 15.69 -33.01
N ALA A 92 6.99 14.76 -32.14
CA ALA A 92 7.44 13.37 -32.20
C ALA A 92 6.89 12.62 -33.43
N ALA A 93 5.67 12.91 -33.86
CA ALA A 93 5.06 12.33 -35.06
C ALA A 93 5.72 12.86 -36.35
N ASP A 94 6.01 14.15 -36.40
CA ASP A 94 6.54 14.83 -37.59
C ASP A 94 8.06 14.63 -37.77
N TYR A 95 8.83 14.63 -36.67
CA TYR A 95 10.30 14.59 -36.70
C TYR A 95 10.90 13.29 -36.14
N GLY A 96 10.07 12.37 -35.64
CA GLY A 96 10.44 11.04 -35.17
C GLY A 96 10.73 10.95 -33.67
N ASN A 97 10.67 9.72 -33.14
CA ASN A 97 10.77 9.39 -31.71
C ASN A 97 12.13 9.77 -31.07
N SER A 98 13.13 10.11 -31.89
CA SER A 98 14.46 10.56 -31.49
C SER A 98 14.53 12.04 -31.11
N THR A 99 13.44 12.81 -31.31
CA THR A 99 13.46 14.26 -31.14
C THR A 99 13.46 14.68 -29.67
N LYS A 100 12.93 13.84 -28.77
CA LYS A 100 12.88 14.09 -27.34
C LYS A 100 14.25 13.84 -26.68
N ILE A 101 14.86 14.89 -26.08
CA ILE A 101 16.10 14.76 -25.29
C ILE A 101 15.83 14.02 -23.96
N LYS A 102 14.61 14.14 -23.41
CA LYS A 102 14.12 13.31 -22.31
C LYS A 102 13.10 12.31 -22.87
N PRO A 103 13.22 10.99 -22.65
CA PRO A 103 12.15 10.06 -22.97
C PRO A 103 10.90 10.55 -22.24
N GLY A 104 9.90 10.97 -23.02
CA GLY A 104 8.70 11.57 -22.47
C GLY A 104 7.89 10.49 -21.79
N GLY A 105 7.40 10.78 -20.59
CA GLY A 105 6.53 9.91 -19.80
C GLY A 105 5.13 9.73 -20.39
N THR A 106 5.00 9.36 -21.66
CA THR A 106 3.72 9.09 -22.31
C THR A 106 3.42 7.60 -22.26
N GLY A 107 2.34 7.25 -21.54
CA GLY A 107 1.58 5.99 -21.60
C GLY A 107 2.35 4.69 -21.36
N PHE A 108 3.21 4.32 -22.30
CA PHE A 108 4.04 3.11 -22.24
C PHE A 108 5.21 3.25 -21.28
N ASP A 109 5.84 4.43 -21.22
CA ASP A 109 6.94 4.71 -20.29
C ASP A 109 6.46 4.60 -18.82
N LEU A 110 5.22 5.04 -18.57
CA LEU A 110 4.54 4.85 -17.28
C LEU A 110 4.27 3.39 -16.95
N MET A 111 3.95 2.52 -17.92
CA MET A 111 3.78 1.09 -17.66
C MET A 111 5.10 0.42 -17.28
N VAL A 112 6.19 0.79 -17.96
CA VAL A 112 7.53 0.26 -17.66
C VAL A 112 8.00 0.71 -16.28
N TRP A 113 7.68 1.94 -15.86
CA TRP A 113 7.99 2.45 -14.53
C TRP A 113 7.02 2.02 -13.42
N ALA A 114 5.74 1.76 -13.75
CA ALA A 114 4.77 1.24 -12.81
C ALA A 114 4.95 -0.26 -12.56
N ALA A 115 5.44 -1.01 -13.55
CA ALA A 115 5.72 -2.44 -13.44
C ALA A 115 6.56 -2.83 -12.20
N PRO A 116 7.70 -2.18 -11.87
CA PRO A 116 8.46 -2.53 -10.67
C PRO A 116 7.68 -2.31 -9.37
N MET A 117 6.85 -1.26 -9.28
CA MET A 117 6.03 -1.01 -8.10
C MET A 117 4.90 -2.03 -7.94
N VAL A 118 4.23 -2.39 -9.04
CA VAL A 118 3.20 -3.43 -9.05
C VAL A 118 3.79 -4.78 -8.63
N LEU A 119 4.97 -5.14 -9.15
CA LEU A 119 5.65 -6.37 -8.81
C LEU A 119 5.96 -6.45 -7.30
N LEU A 120 6.48 -5.37 -6.71
CA LEU A 120 6.75 -5.30 -5.27
C LEU A 120 5.49 -5.43 -4.43
N MET A 121 4.41 -4.76 -4.85
CA MET A 121 3.12 -4.82 -4.16
C MET A 121 2.53 -6.24 -4.16
N VAL A 122 2.53 -6.90 -5.32
CA VAL A 122 2.08 -8.29 -5.46
C VAL A 122 2.93 -9.22 -4.61
N GLY A 123 4.26 -9.06 -4.65
CA GLY A 123 5.19 -9.84 -3.84
C GLY A 123 4.95 -9.68 -2.33
N ALA A 124 4.76 -8.45 -1.85
CA ALA A 124 4.51 -8.16 -0.44
C ALA A 124 3.19 -8.78 0.05
N VAL A 125 2.12 -8.69 -0.73
CA VAL A 125 0.81 -9.27 -0.41
C VAL A 125 0.90 -10.81 -0.38
N ALA A 126 1.54 -11.42 -1.37
CA ALA A 126 1.72 -12.87 -1.43
C ALA A 126 2.54 -13.38 -0.23
N MET A 127 3.65 -12.72 0.09
CA MET A 127 4.50 -13.08 1.23
C MET A 127 3.74 -12.94 2.56
N GLY A 128 3.00 -11.85 2.74
CA GLY A 128 2.19 -11.62 3.93
C GLY A 128 1.10 -12.68 4.10
N ALA A 129 0.43 -13.08 3.01
CA ALA A 129 -0.58 -14.14 3.03
C ALA A 129 0.01 -15.49 3.45
N VAL A 130 1.15 -15.89 2.88
CA VAL A 130 1.84 -17.15 3.24
C VAL A 130 2.26 -17.15 4.71
N ILE A 131 2.87 -16.06 5.19
CA ILE A 131 3.30 -15.95 6.58
C ILE A 131 2.09 -15.99 7.53
N SER A 132 1.00 -15.31 7.20
CA SER A 132 -0.22 -15.32 8.03
C SER A 132 -0.82 -16.73 8.13
N ASN A 133 -0.81 -17.47 7.02
CA ASN A 133 -1.32 -18.83 6.97
C ASN A 133 -0.45 -19.81 7.77
N TRP A 134 0.87 -19.59 7.80
CA TRP A 134 1.78 -20.39 8.63
C TRP A 134 1.63 -20.08 10.12
N ARG A 135 1.50 -18.80 10.50
CA ARG A 135 1.31 -18.41 11.91
C ARG A 135 0.03 -18.97 12.51
N ALA A 136 -1.07 -18.99 11.73
CA ALA A 136 -2.33 -19.57 12.17
C ALA A 136 -2.22 -21.07 12.51
N GLN A 137 -1.34 -21.81 11.82
CA GLN A 137 -1.10 -23.22 12.09
C GLN A 137 -0.17 -23.41 13.31
N SER A 138 0.84 -22.56 13.47
CA SER A 138 1.80 -22.64 14.59
C SER A 138 1.17 -22.34 15.96
N ASP A 139 0.29 -21.34 16.07
CA ASP A 139 -0.38 -21.00 17.34
C ASP A 139 -1.26 -22.16 17.84
N SER A 140 -1.96 -22.83 16.92
CA SER A 140 -2.80 -23.99 17.25
C SER A 140 -1.99 -25.24 17.64
N GLY A 141 -0.74 -25.33 17.20
CA GLY A 141 0.18 -26.39 17.59
C GLY A 141 0.71 -26.17 19.01
N LEU A 142 1.21 -24.95 19.27
CA LEU A 142 1.79 -24.56 20.56
C LEU A 142 0.77 -24.64 21.70
N GLU A 143 -0.46 -24.17 21.47
CA GLU A 143 -1.53 -24.23 22.48
C GLU A 143 -1.90 -25.67 22.85
N LYS A 144 -1.92 -26.59 21.88
CA LYS A 144 -2.19 -28.02 22.15
C LYS A 144 -1.05 -28.66 22.94
N THR A 145 0.21 -28.33 22.63
CA THR A 145 1.36 -28.88 23.36
C THR A 145 1.38 -28.41 24.81
N LEU A 146 1.04 -27.14 25.06
CA LEU A 146 0.94 -26.59 26.41
C LEU A 146 -0.19 -27.24 27.22
N ILE A 147 -1.35 -27.48 26.60
CA ILE A 147 -2.49 -28.15 27.23
C ILE A 147 -2.16 -29.61 27.55
N ASP A 148 -1.48 -30.31 26.65
CA ASP A 148 -1.10 -31.73 26.84
C ASP A 148 0.01 -31.86 27.91
N GLU A 149 0.97 -30.94 27.93
CA GLU A 149 2.03 -30.89 28.94
C GLU A 149 1.48 -30.53 30.33
N GLN A 150 0.54 -29.59 30.45
CA GLN A 150 -0.18 -29.32 31.71
C GLN A 150 -0.98 -30.53 32.18
N ARG A 151 -1.64 -31.26 31.26
CA ARG A 151 -2.38 -32.48 31.58
C ARG A 151 -1.47 -33.64 32.01
N ALA A 152 -0.24 -33.69 31.50
CA ALA A 152 0.75 -34.69 31.91
C ALA A 152 1.41 -34.36 33.26
N MET A 153 1.58 -33.07 33.58
CA MET A 153 2.17 -32.59 34.84
C MET A 153 1.22 -32.71 36.04
N ASP A 154 -0.10 -32.63 35.82
CA ASP A 154 -1.14 -32.88 36.82
C ASP A 154 -1.89 -34.20 36.56
N PRO A 155 -1.34 -35.37 36.96
CA PRO A 155 -2.01 -36.66 36.82
C PRO A 155 -3.30 -36.78 37.68
N GLU A 156 -3.57 -35.79 38.53
CA GLU A 156 -4.70 -35.73 39.46
C GLU A 156 -5.61 -34.50 39.24
N ALA A 157 -5.55 -33.85 38.07
CA ALA A 157 -6.46 -32.75 37.71
C ALA A 157 -7.91 -33.24 37.55
N SER A 158 -8.60 -33.24 38.68
CA SER A 158 -10.04 -33.32 38.91
C SER A 158 -10.85 -32.48 37.89
N PRO A 159 -12.07 -32.91 37.48
CA PRO A 159 -12.82 -32.30 36.39
C PRO A 159 -13.04 -30.79 36.60
N SER A 160 -12.67 -29.99 35.59
CA SER A 160 -12.75 -28.52 35.64
C SER A 160 -14.18 -28.02 35.92
N PRO A 161 -14.38 -27.03 36.82
CA PRO A 161 -15.69 -26.59 37.30
C PRO A 161 -16.52 -25.76 36.30
N SER A 162 -16.16 -25.67 35.02
CA SER A 162 -16.86 -24.81 34.06
C SER A 162 -18.19 -25.38 33.53
N SER A 163 -18.62 -26.57 33.95
CA SER A 163 -19.86 -27.21 33.45
C SER A 163 -20.91 -27.56 34.52
N THR A 164 -20.75 -27.17 35.78
CA THR A 164 -21.67 -27.60 36.85
C THR A 164 -22.66 -26.49 37.24
N ASP A 165 -23.95 -26.80 37.10
CA ASP A 165 -25.11 -25.99 37.47
C ASP A 165 -24.96 -25.34 38.87
N PRO A 166 -24.96 -23.99 38.97
CA PRO A 166 -24.78 -23.24 40.22
C PRO A 166 -25.78 -23.55 41.33
N SER A 167 -26.94 -24.13 41.01
CA SER A 167 -28.01 -24.41 41.99
C SER A 167 -27.62 -25.46 43.03
N ARG A 168 -26.88 -26.51 42.62
CA ARG A 168 -26.47 -27.61 43.50
C ARG A 168 -25.44 -27.20 44.56
N TYR A 169 -24.65 -26.16 44.29
CA TYR A 169 -23.70 -25.63 45.27
C TYR A 169 -24.37 -24.86 46.39
N ARG A 170 -25.48 -24.17 46.10
CA ARG A 170 -26.21 -23.41 47.11
C ARG A 170 -26.83 -24.33 48.16
N GLU A 171 -27.37 -25.47 47.74
CA GLU A 171 -27.97 -26.46 48.64
C GLU A 171 -26.94 -27.07 49.62
N ILE A 172 -25.71 -27.31 49.17
CA ILE A 172 -24.63 -27.82 50.03
C ILE A 172 -24.18 -26.77 51.04
N VAL A 173 -23.98 -25.52 50.58
CA VAL A 173 -23.52 -24.43 51.47
C VAL A 173 -24.58 -24.10 52.52
N GLU A 174 -25.86 -24.07 52.14
CA GLU A 174 -26.96 -23.85 53.08
C GLU A 174 -27.05 -25.00 54.10
N GLY A 175 -26.87 -26.25 53.66
CA GLY A 175 -26.83 -27.40 54.57
C GLY A 175 -25.65 -27.36 55.55
N GLU A 176 -24.46 -26.94 55.12
CA GLU A 176 -23.32 -26.74 56.03
C GLU A 176 -23.59 -25.60 57.01
N LEU A 177 -24.15 -24.48 56.55
CA LEU A 177 -24.46 -23.32 57.40
C LEU A 177 -25.43 -23.69 58.54
N ASP A 178 -26.47 -24.46 58.22
CA ASP A 178 -27.45 -24.92 59.20
C ASP A 178 -26.83 -25.88 60.24
N SER A 179 -25.92 -26.75 59.81
CA SER A 179 -25.20 -27.65 60.72
C SER A 179 -24.30 -26.87 61.70
N PHE A 180 -23.58 -25.85 61.22
CA PHE A 180 -22.72 -25.00 62.06
C PHE A 180 -23.52 -24.16 63.05
N VAL A 181 -24.65 -23.60 62.61
CA VAL A 181 -25.55 -22.83 63.48
C VAL A 181 -26.10 -23.72 64.60
N ASN A 182 -26.45 -24.97 64.28
CA ASN A 182 -26.97 -25.91 65.27
C ASN A 182 -25.89 -26.37 66.27
N GLU A 183 -24.65 -26.56 65.80
CA GLU A 183 -23.51 -26.88 66.66
C GLU A 183 -23.15 -25.72 67.60
N MET A 184 -23.19 -24.48 67.11
CA MET A 184 -22.97 -23.27 67.92
C MET A 184 -24.06 -23.11 68.99
N LYS A 185 -25.32 -23.39 68.66
CA LYS A 185 -26.44 -23.32 69.60
C LYS A 185 -26.27 -24.31 70.75
N HIS A 186 -25.82 -25.53 70.46
CA HIS A 186 -25.60 -26.57 71.46
C HIS A 186 -24.45 -26.30 72.43
N LYS A 187 -23.51 -25.44 72.05
CA LYS A 187 -22.33 -25.10 72.85
C LYS A 187 -22.55 -23.94 73.84
N THR A 188 -23.72 -23.31 73.80
CA THR A 188 -24.03 -22.08 74.53
C THR A 188 -25.01 -22.29 75.72
N GLU A 189 -25.48 -23.53 75.95
CA GLU A 189 -26.22 -23.95 77.16
C GLU A 189 -25.31 -24.75 78.11
#